data_AF-A0AAP1RHB8-F1
#
_entry.id   AF-A0AAP1RHB8-F1
#
_cell.length_a   1.000
_cell.length_b   1.000
_cell.length_c   1.000
_cell.angle_alpha   90.00
_cell.angle_beta   90.00
_cell.angle_gamma   90.00
#
_symmetry.space_group_name_H-M   'P 1'
#
loop_
_entity.id
_entity.type
_entity.pdbx_description
1 polymer ?
#
loop_
_entity_poly.entity_id
_entity_poly.type
_entity_poly.pdbx_seq_one_letter_code
_entity_poly.pdbx_strand_id
1 'polypeptide(L)'
;MLYVQDRKYPYVYEKFETPVLYDFKINEYTELQEHIIKNNYQQQLEVDLISHHASNVLVFNVNTTKHQYVLDASLKKQELLIRQLNSLTATVELEINATGDIGKVLNYEEIKEKWELLLPKLKRHHQGVLAHGYLEGIGKKIKDENRFTTDLKQYRLFGVLFNSLLRIPFDDKSVKSRTRIFTNVIHCLPIHITEQLTLVEEDVITNLLTYKVTGVLHAIDVETTARINKYLRYYDIGTDPIYLENYSGYYKINKYTAWTAKAEITCTLSNGRGYRRELHFSLEDKGYE
;
A
#
# COMPACT_ATOMS: atom_id res chain seq x y z
N MET A 1 -10.44 -19.62 2.45
CA MET A 1 -10.08 -20.21 3.75
C MET A 1 -9.13 -21.39 3.55
N LEU A 2 -7.82 -21.14 3.62
CA LEU A 2 -6.76 -22.11 3.25
C LEU A 2 -6.87 -23.31 4.20
N TYR A 3 -6.90 -24.52 3.65
CA TYR A 3 -6.82 -25.74 4.46
C TYR A 3 -5.35 -26.10 4.65
N VAL A 4 -4.99 -26.42 5.89
CA VAL A 4 -3.69 -26.99 6.20
C VAL A 4 -3.89 -28.48 6.37
N GLN A 5 -3.35 -29.27 5.44
CA GLN A 5 -3.53 -30.73 5.41
C GLN A 5 -2.79 -31.44 6.55
N ASP A 6 -1.80 -30.80 7.19
CA ASP A 6 -1.01 -31.42 8.25
C ASP A 6 -0.68 -30.45 9.38
N ARG A 7 -0.27 -30.92 10.56
CA ARG A 7 0.11 -30.05 11.70
C ARG A 7 1.65 -29.79 11.84
N LYS A 8 2.42 -29.89 10.75
CA LYS A 8 3.89 -29.67 10.71
C LYS A 8 4.43 -28.64 9.68
N TYR A 9 5.19 -27.66 10.16
CA TYR A 9 6.00 -26.71 9.38
C TYR A 9 6.91 -27.39 8.33
N PRO A 10 7.13 -26.77 7.14
CA PRO A 10 6.43 -25.59 6.60
C PRO A 10 5.15 -26.00 5.86
N TYR A 11 4.12 -25.15 5.88
CA TYR A 11 2.89 -25.42 5.15
C TYR A 11 2.77 -24.71 3.84
N VAL A 12 2.17 -25.45 2.93
CA VAL A 12 1.90 -25.14 1.53
C VAL A 12 0.61 -24.33 1.47
N TYR A 13 0.64 -23.18 0.78
CA TYR A 13 -0.60 -22.57 0.32
C TYR A 13 -1.18 -23.51 -0.74
N GLU A 14 -2.32 -24.12 -0.45
CA GLU A 14 -3.08 -24.82 -1.46
C GLU A 14 -3.90 -23.82 -2.26
N LYS A 15 -3.91 -24.02 -3.58
CA LYS A 15 -4.72 -23.20 -4.47
C LYS A 15 -6.20 -23.39 -4.13
N PHE A 16 -6.92 -22.29 -4.00
CA PHE A 16 -8.37 -22.35 -3.86
C PHE A 16 -9.06 -22.74 -5.16
N GLU A 17 -10.25 -23.33 -5.04
CA GLU A 17 -11.17 -23.41 -6.17
C GLU A 17 -11.60 -22.01 -6.65
N THR A 18 -11.67 -21.03 -5.74
CA THR A 18 -12.10 -19.66 -6.03
C THR A 18 -11.15 -18.60 -5.46
N PRO A 19 -10.93 -17.49 -6.19
CA PRO A 19 -10.11 -16.38 -5.71
C PRO A 19 -10.64 -15.76 -4.42
N VAL A 20 -9.74 -15.17 -3.62
CA VAL A 20 -10.12 -14.40 -2.43
C VAL A 20 -10.46 -12.97 -2.82
N LEU A 21 -11.59 -12.47 -2.34
CA LEU A 21 -12.08 -11.12 -2.64
C LEU A 21 -11.89 -10.18 -1.45
N TYR A 22 -11.28 -9.03 -1.71
CA TYR A 22 -11.10 -7.96 -0.74
C TYR A 22 -11.81 -6.68 -1.16
N ASP A 23 -12.36 -5.94 -0.19
CA ASP A 23 -12.53 -4.50 -0.33
C ASP A 23 -11.30 -3.79 0.25
N PHE A 24 -10.69 -2.92 -0.56
CA PHE A 24 -9.60 -2.05 -0.13
C PHE A 24 -10.02 -0.59 -0.22
N LYS A 25 -9.73 0.19 0.83
CA LYS A 25 -10.10 1.60 0.95
C LYS A 25 -8.95 2.45 1.46
N ILE A 26 -8.89 3.68 0.99
CA ILE A 26 -8.02 4.74 1.51
C ILE A 26 -8.87 5.97 1.77
N ASN A 27 -8.81 6.50 2.99
CA ASN A 27 -9.31 7.82 3.31
C ASN A 27 -8.12 8.73 3.56
N GLU A 28 -8.10 9.88 2.89
CA GLU A 28 -7.09 10.91 3.08
C GLU A 28 -7.73 12.21 3.54
N TYR A 29 -7.15 12.82 4.56
CA TYR A 29 -7.44 14.18 4.99
C TYR A 29 -6.12 14.95 5.00
N THR A 30 -6.07 16.10 4.34
CA THR A 30 -4.92 17.01 4.41
C THR A 30 -5.43 18.41 4.73
N GLU A 31 -4.83 19.02 5.73
CA GLU A 31 -5.04 20.39 6.17
C GLU A 31 -3.78 21.19 5.88
N LEU A 32 -3.95 22.30 5.16
CA LEU A 32 -2.94 23.25 4.76
C LEU A 32 -3.45 24.67 5.06
N GLN A 33 -3.22 25.14 6.28
CA GLN A 33 -3.91 26.30 6.86
C GLN A 33 -5.43 26.13 6.77
N GLU A 34 -6.11 27.03 6.07
CA GLU A 34 -7.56 27.01 5.84
C GLU A 34 -7.99 26.04 4.74
N HIS A 35 -7.03 25.47 3.98
CA HIS A 35 -7.33 24.55 2.89
C HIS A 35 -7.46 23.13 3.41
N ILE A 36 -8.66 22.57 3.29
CA ILE A 36 -8.95 21.18 3.64
C ILE A 36 -9.16 20.39 2.36
N ILE A 37 -8.40 19.32 2.20
CA ILE A 37 -8.48 18.39 1.08
C ILE A 37 -8.89 17.03 1.64
N LYS A 38 -9.99 16.48 1.12
CA LYS A 38 -10.48 15.14 1.48
C LYS A 38 -10.56 14.28 0.23
N ASN A 39 -9.91 13.12 0.27
CA ASN A 39 -9.98 12.15 -0.81
C ASN A 39 -10.40 10.79 -0.25
N ASN A 40 -11.22 10.08 -1.01
CA ASN A 40 -11.53 8.69 -0.76
C ASN A 40 -11.21 7.87 -2.01
N TYR A 41 -10.57 6.73 -1.79
CA TYR A 41 -10.31 5.71 -2.78
C TYR A 41 -10.89 4.39 -2.31
N GLN A 42 -11.54 3.66 -3.21
CA GLN A 42 -11.98 2.30 -2.98
C GLN A 42 -11.74 1.44 -4.23
N GLN A 43 -11.38 0.18 -4.03
CA GLN A 43 -11.31 -0.84 -5.06
C GLN A 43 -11.62 -2.22 -4.49
N GLN A 44 -11.90 -3.17 -5.37
CA GLN A 44 -11.88 -4.59 -5.04
C GLN A 44 -10.60 -5.24 -5.53
N LEU A 45 -10.06 -6.13 -4.71
CA LEU A 45 -8.92 -6.97 -5.09
C LEU A 45 -9.40 -8.41 -5.15
N GLU A 46 -9.17 -9.07 -6.27
CA GLU A 46 -9.37 -10.49 -6.44
C GLU A 46 -8.00 -11.16 -6.51
N VAL A 47 -7.73 -12.07 -5.58
CA VAL A 47 -6.39 -12.64 -5.35
C VAL A 47 -6.45 -14.15 -5.54
N ASP A 48 -5.77 -14.65 -6.57
CA ASP A 48 -5.65 -16.08 -6.87
C ASP A 48 -4.21 -16.55 -6.69
N LEU A 49 -4.03 -17.73 -6.11
CA LEU A 49 -2.73 -18.39 -6.03
C LEU A 49 -2.50 -19.16 -7.35
N ILE A 50 -1.52 -18.75 -8.13
CA ILE A 50 -1.17 -19.40 -9.40
C ILE A 50 -0.29 -20.62 -9.15
N SER A 51 0.76 -20.45 -8.35
CA SER A 51 1.74 -21.50 -8.08
C SER A 51 2.44 -21.31 -6.73
N HIS A 52 3.00 -22.40 -6.22
CA HIS A 52 3.98 -22.38 -5.15
C HIS A 52 5.22 -23.15 -5.62
N HIS A 53 6.41 -22.61 -5.34
CA HIS A 53 7.67 -23.28 -5.64
C HIS A 53 8.25 -23.92 -4.36
N ALA A 54 9.09 -24.96 -4.53
CA ALA A 54 9.73 -25.69 -3.44
C ALA A 54 10.57 -24.81 -2.48
N SER A 55 10.88 -23.56 -2.87
CA SER A 55 11.62 -22.57 -2.10
C SER A 55 10.77 -21.67 -1.17
N ASN A 56 9.50 -22.02 -0.92
CA ASN A 56 8.53 -21.17 -0.18
C ASN A 56 8.29 -19.80 -0.85
N VAL A 57 8.36 -19.79 -2.18
CA VAL A 57 7.98 -18.66 -3.02
C VAL A 57 6.59 -18.92 -3.58
N LEU A 58 5.72 -17.92 -3.47
CA LEU A 58 4.32 -18.01 -3.87
C LEU A 58 4.09 -17.04 -5.03
N VAL A 59 3.30 -17.45 -6.02
CA VAL A 59 2.91 -16.59 -7.12
C VAL A 59 1.43 -16.32 -7.03
N PHE A 60 1.06 -15.04 -6.94
CA PHE A 60 -0.32 -14.60 -6.91
C PHE A 60 -0.66 -13.78 -8.15
N ASN A 61 -1.85 -14.02 -8.71
CA ASN A 61 -2.48 -13.08 -9.60
C ASN A 61 -3.37 -12.16 -8.77
N VAL A 62 -3.23 -10.84 -8.95
CA VAL A 62 -4.09 -9.84 -8.32
C VAL A 62 -4.79 -9.05 -9.40
N ASN A 63 -6.11 -9.21 -9.47
CA ASN A 63 -6.98 -8.39 -10.30
C ASN A 63 -7.59 -7.28 -9.45
N THR A 64 -7.55 -6.04 -9.95
CA THR A 64 -8.17 -4.89 -9.31
C THR A 64 -9.39 -4.44 -10.10
N THR A 65 -10.52 -4.29 -9.42
CA THR A 65 -11.81 -3.97 -10.05
C THR A 65 -12.61 -2.97 -9.21
N LYS A 66 -13.76 -2.53 -9.75
CA LYS A 66 -14.72 -1.63 -9.08
C LYS A 66 -14.08 -0.39 -8.44
N HIS A 67 -13.12 0.22 -9.12
CA HIS A 67 -12.45 1.42 -8.63
C HIS A 67 -13.40 2.60 -8.49
N GLN A 68 -13.36 3.25 -7.33
CA GLN A 68 -14.11 4.47 -7.03
C GLN A 68 -13.14 5.52 -6.47
N TYR A 69 -13.23 6.74 -6.98
CA TYR A 69 -12.46 7.88 -6.53
C TYR A 69 -13.43 9.00 -6.24
N VAL A 70 -13.38 9.51 -5.02
CA VAL A 70 -14.08 10.72 -4.62
C VAL A 70 -13.01 11.69 -4.17
N LEU A 71 -12.54 12.51 -5.11
CA LEU A 71 -11.52 13.51 -4.83
C LEU A 71 -12.15 14.84 -4.46
N ASP A 72 -11.39 15.62 -3.69
CA ASP A 72 -11.71 17.02 -3.42
C ASP A 72 -11.93 17.82 -4.71
N ALA A 73 -12.73 18.89 -4.64
CA ALA A 73 -13.05 19.74 -5.78
C ALA A 73 -11.80 20.27 -6.50
N SER A 74 -10.73 20.59 -5.75
CA SER A 74 -9.44 21.03 -6.30
C SER A 74 -8.72 19.97 -7.14
N LEU A 75 -8.99 18.69 -6.87
CA LEU A 75 -8.35 17.54 -7.52
C LEU A 75 -9.28 16.80 -8.49
N LYS A 76 -10.54 17.23 -8.63
CA LYS A 76 -11.56 16.52 -9.42
C LYS A 76 -11.13 16.21 -10.87
N LYS A 77 -10.38 17.12 -11.50
CA LYS A 77 -9.85 16.94 -12.87
C LYS A 77 -8.82 15.80 -12.98
N GLN A 78 -8.28 15.30 -11.87
CA GLN A 78 -7.30 14.23 -11.84
C GLN A 78 -7.92 12.82 -11.83
N GLU A 79 -9.23 12.69 -11.60
CA GLU A 79 -9.90 11.38 -11.51
C GLU A 79 -9.74 10.55 -12.78
N LEU A 80 -9.83 11.19 -13.95
CA LEU A 80 -9.63 10.50 -15.23
C LEU A 80 -8.19 9.98 -15.38
N LEU A 81 -7.21 10.82 -15.04
CA LEU A 81 -5.80 10.44 -15.08
C LEU A 81 -5.54 9.25 -14.14
N ILE A 82 -6.04 9.32 -12.90
CA ILE A 82 -5.86 8.26 -11.91
C ILE A 82 -6.51 6.96 -12.39
N ARG A 83 -7.73 7.02 -12.96
CA ARG A 83 -8.39 5.84 -13.53
C ARG A 83 -7.57 5.23 -14.67
N GLN A 84 -7.00 6.05 -15.55
CA GLN A 84 -6.14 5.57 -16.63
C GLN A 84 -4.85 4.95 -16.10
N LEU A 85 -4.21 5.56 -15.10
CA LEU A 85 -3.02 5.00 -14.47
C LEU A 85 -3.31 3.66 -13.78
N ASN A 86 -4.45 3.50 -13.12
CA ASN A 86 -4.80 2.24 -12.44
C ASN A 86 -5.09 1.10 -13.42
N SER A 87 -5.44 1.40 -14.68
CA SER A 87 -5.54 0.37 -15.73
C SER A 87 -4.21 -0.34 -16.03
N LEU A 88 -3.06 0.29 -15.74
CA LEU A 88 -1.74 -0.32 -15.91
C LEU A 88 -1.54 -1.50 -14.96
N THR A 89 -2.06 -1.40 -13.75
CA THR A 89 -1.97 -2.41 -12.68
C THR A 89 -3.30 -3.10 -12.43
N ALA A 90 -4.19 -3.13 -13.43
CA ALA A 90 -5.47 -3.82 -13.33
C ALA A 90 -5.29 -5.32 -13.05
N THR A 91 -4.25 -5.93 -13.62
CA THR A 91 -3.85 -7.32 -13.39
C THR A 91 -2.35 -7.34 -13.15
N VAL A 92 -1.93 -7.88 -12.01
CA VAL A 92 -0.52 -7.94 -11.63
C VAL A 92 -0.20 -9.34 -11.12
N GLU A 93 0.86 -9.93 -11.65
CA GLU A 93 1.39 -11.20 -11.18
C GLU A 93 2.58 -10.94 -10.25
N LEU A 94 2.44 -11.34 -8.99
CA LEU A 94 3.38 -11.03 -7.93
C LEU A 94 4.02 -12.30 -7.40
N GLU A 95 5.35 -12.30 -7.40
CA GLU A 95 6.14 -13.26 -6.64
C GLU A 95 6.26 -12.76 -5.20
N ILE A 96 5.78 -13.56 -4.26
CA ILE A 96 5.82 -13.28 -2.83
C ILE A 96 6.85 -14.19 -2.18
N ASN A 97 7.81 -13.58 -1.50
CA ASN A 97 8.89 -14.32 -0.85
C ASN A 97 8.40 -14.99 0.46
N ALA A 98 9.29 -15.80 1.05
CA ALA A 98 8.99 -16.55 2.26
C ALA A 98 8.71 -15.69 3.51
N THR A 99 8.86 -14.36 3.47
CA THR A 99 8.43 -13.48 4.57
C THR A 99 7.04 -12.90 4.32
N GLY A 100 6.52 -12.96 3.09
CA GLY A 100 5.27 -12.30 2.70
C GLY A 100 5.43 -10.95 2.04
N ASP A 101 6.64 -10.61 1.62
CA ASP A 101 6.92 -9.37 0.89
C ASP A 101 6.94 -9.63 -0.61
N ILE A 102 6.60 -8.60 -1.39
CA ILE A 102 6.65 -8.67 -2.85
C ILE A 102 8.12 -8.76 -3.29
N GLY A 103 8.53 -9.89 -3.84
CA GLY A 103 9.87 -10.08 -4.39
C GLY A 103 10.01 -9.47 -5.78
N LYS A 104 9.04 -9.76 -6.65
CA LYS A 104 9.11 -9.43 -8.08
C LYS A 104 7.72 -9.29 -8.70
N VAL A 105 7.63 -8.54 -9.79
CA VAL A 105 6.47 -8.47 -10.68
C VAL A 105 6.74 -9.33 -11.91
N LEU A 106 6.00 -10.42 -12.08
CA LEU A 106 6.29 -11.40 -13.13
C LEU A 106 5.83 -10.93 -14.51
N ASN A 107 4.68 -10.23 -14.57
CA ASN A 107 4.15 -9.65 -15.81
C ASN A 107 4.62 -8.19 -16.05
N TYR A 108 5.81 -7.83 -15.57
CA TYR A 108 6.35 -6.47 -15.64
C TYR A 108 6.46 -5.93 -17.07
N GLU A 109 6.93 -6.74 -18.03
CA GLU A 109 7.07 -6.29 -19.43
C GLU A 109 5.71 -5.97 -20.05
N GLU A 110 4.64 -6.72 -19.74
CA GLU A 110 3.28 -6.40 -20.19
C GLU A 110 2.80 -5.05 -19.65
N ILE A 111 3.09 -4.76 -18.38
CA ILE A 111 2.73 -3.47 -17.74
C ILE A 111 3.49 -2.32 -18.39
N LYS A 112 4.76 -2.53 -18.69
CA LYS A 112 5.61 -1.55 -19.38
C LYS A 112 5.11 -1.28 -20.80
N GLU A 113 4.70 -2.31 -21.54
CA GLU A 113 4.07 -2.16 -22.86
C GLU A 113 2.74 -1.38 -22.77
N LYS A 114 1.88 -1.71 -21.79
CA LYS A 114 0.64 -0.94 -21.53
C LYS A 114 0.93 0.54 -21.28
N TRP A 115 1.99 0.85 -20.55
CA TRP A 115 2.42 2.23 -20.32
C TRP A 115 2.88 2.92 -21.62
N GLU A 116 3.66 2.26 -22.46
CA GLU A 116 4.12 2.81 -23.74
C GLU A 116 2.96 3.13 -24.69
N LEU A 117 1.90 2.32 -24.67
CA LEU A 117 0.67 2.57 -25.42
C LEU A 117 -0.22 3.68 -24.81
N LEU A 118 -0.21 3.81 -23.48
CA LEU A 118 -1.03 4.78 -22.76
C LEU A 118 -0.41 6.19 -22.78
N LEU A 119 0.91 6.30 -22.66
CA LEU A 119 1.62 7.58 -22.51
C LEU A 119 1.32 8.60 -23.62
N PRO A 120 1.30 8.24 -24.93
CA PRO A 120 0.93 9.18 -25.99
C PRO A 120 -0.51 9.68 -25.86
N LYS A 121 -1.43 8.86 -25.35
CA LYS A 121 -2.83 9.26 -25.10
C LYS A 121 -2.90 10.25 -23.94
N LEU A 122 -2.17 9.99 -22.86
CA LEU A 122 -2.08 10.90 -21.71
C LEU A 122 -1.44 12.24 -22.09
N LYS A 123 -0.32 12.22 -22.83
CA LYS A 123 0.35 13.45 -23.30
C LYS A 123 -0.54 14.27 -24.25
N ARG A 124 -1.46 13.66 -25.01
CA ARG A 124 -2.43 14.41 -25.83
C ARG A 124 -3.53 15.06 -24.99
N HIS A 125 -3.99 14.41 -23.93
CA HIS A 125 -5.08 14.91 -23.11
C HIS A 125 -4.62 15.90 -22.04
N HIS A 126 -3.44 15.70 -21.45
CA HIS A 126 -2.87 16.50 -20.37
C HIS A 126 -1.69 17.33 -20.89
N GLN A 127 -2.00 18.51 -21.43
CA GLN A 127 -1.02 19.43 -22.00
C GLN A 127 -0.31 20.26 -20.93
N GLY A 128 0.92 20.67 -21.25
CA GLY A 128 1.71 21.62 -20.46
C GLY A 128 2.93 20.99 -19.79
N VAL A 129 3.92 21.83 -19.48
CA VAL A 129 5.24 21.41 -18.97
C VAL A 129 5.11 20.60 -17.68
N LEU A 130 4.25 21.05 -16.75
CA LEU A 130 4.04 20.35 -15.47
C LEU A 130 3.39 18.97 -15.66
N ALA A 131 2.37 18.88 -16.51
CA ALA A 131 1.70 17.62 -16.80
C ALA A 131 2.64 16.63 -17.50
N HIS A 132 3.39 17.09 -18.50
CA HIS A 132 4.38 16.25 -19.19
C HIS A 132 5.50 15.79 -18.25
N GLY A 133 6.03 16.69 -17.41
CA GLY A 133 7.04 16.34 -16.42
C GLY A 133 6.55 15.31 -15.40
N TYR A 134 5.29 15.42 -14.97
CA TYR A 134 4.65 14.43 -14.10
C TYR A 134 4.53 13.05 -14.77
N LEU A 135 4.02 13.01 -16.01
CA LEU A 135 3.90 11.77 -16.78
C LEU A 135 5.27 11.12 -17.05
N GLU A 136 6.31 11.93 -17.32
CA GLU A 136 7.68 11.42 -17.48
C GLU A 136 8.25 10.87 -16.16
N GLY A 137 7.94 11.51 -15.03
CA GLY A 137 8.27 11.00 -13.71
C GLY A 137 7.66 9.61 -13.45
N ILE A 138 6.39 9.41 -13.81
CA ILE A 138 5.73 8.10 -13.76
C ILE A 138 6.44 7.12 -14.68
N GLY A 139 6.71 7.50 -15.93
CA GLY A 139 7.36 6.64 -16.90
C GLY A 139 8.76 6.20 -16.49
N LYS A 140 9.53 7.06 -15.82
CA LYS A 140 10.85 6.69 -15.27
C LYS A 140 10.73 5.61 -14.19
N LYS A 141 9.67 5.63 -13.38
CA LYS A 141 9.43 4.61 -12.36
C LYS A 141 8.97 3.30 -12.98
N ILE A 142 8.06 3.34 -13.96
CA ILE A 142 7.55 2.14 -14.63
C ILE A 142 8.64 1.45 -15.45
N LYS A 143 9.63 2.17 -15.99
CA LYS A 143 10.73 1.59 -16.77
C LYS A 143 11.86 1.00 -15.92
N ASP A 144 11.83 1.17 -14.61
CA ASP A 144 12.78 0.59 -13.66
C ASP A 144 12.04 -0.44 -12.79
N GLU A 145 12.26 -1.73 -13.07
CA GLU A 145 11.55 -2.84 -12.42
C GLU A 145 11.69 -2.81 -10.89
N ASN A 146 12.86 -2.46 -10.37
CA ASN A 146 13.11 -2.40 -8.93
C ASN A 146 12.32 -1.26 -8.28
N ARG A 147 12.31 -0.08 -8.91
CA ARG A 147 11.51 1.06 -8.44
C ARG A 147 10.02 0.77 -8.54
N PHE A 148 9.59 0.15 -9.64
CA PHE A 148 8.19 -0.21 -9.85
C PHE A 148 7.72 -1.22 -8.79
N THR A 149 8.48 -2.29 -8.58
CA THR A 149 8.23 -3.29 -7.54
C THR A 149 8.19 -2.65 -6.15
N THR A 150 9.10 -1.71 -5.86
CA THR A 150 9.11 -0.96 -4.59
C THR A 150 7.87 -0.09 -4.41
N ASP A 151 7.37 0.54 -5.49
CA ASP A 151 6.13 1.32 -5.44
C ASP A 151 4.92 0.41 -5.19
N LEU A 152 4.87 -0.81 -5.75
CA LEU A 152 3.80 -1.78 -5.47
C LEU A 152 3.72 -2.22 -4.00
N LYS A 153 4.85 -2.18 -3.27
CA LYS A 153 4.90 -2.46 -1.81
C LYS A 153 4.30 -1.37 -0.94
N GLN A 154 3.95 -0.21 -1.50
CA GLN A 154 3.34 0.88 -0.74
C GLN A 154 1.93 0.47 -0.28
N TYR A 155 1.51 0.92 0.90
CA TYR A 155 0.18 0.60 1.44
C TYR A 155 -0.97 1.03 0.54
N ARG A 156 -0.80 2.15 -0.17
CA ARG A 156 -1.79 2.63 -1.13
C ARG A 156 -2.01 1.69 -2.33
N LEU A 157 -1.10 0.74 -2.57
CA LEU A 157 -1.18 -0.29 -3.60
C LEU A 157 -1.38 -1.64 -2.92
N PHE A 158 -0.41 -2.55 -2.97
CA PHE A 158 -0.57 -3.93 -2.47
C PHE A 158 0.11 -4.19 -1.12
N GLY A 159 0.78 -3.18 -0.54
CA GLY A 159 1.56 -3.36 0.69
C GLY A 159 0.75 -3.67 1.96
N VAL A 160 -0.54 -3.34 1.98
CA VAL A 160 -1.42 -3.73 3.10
C VAL A 160 -1.75 -5.22 3.03
N LEU A 161 -1.93 -5.75 1.81
CA LEU A 161 -2.21 -7.17 1.55
C LEU A 161 -0.94 -8.03 1.71
N PHE A 162 0.13 -7.70 0.98
CA PHE A 162 1.43 -8.38 1.06
C PHE A 162 2.35 -7.64 2.02
N ASN A 163 2.14 -7.93 3.29
CA ASN A 163 2.62 -7.13 4.42
C ASN A 163 3.80 -7.80 5.15
N SER A 164 4.47 -8.80 4.57
CA SER A 164 5.62 -9.45 5.22
C SER A 164 5.26 -10.13 6.57
N LEU A 165 4.00 -10.55 6.73
CA LEU A 165 3.52 -11.21 7.95
C LEU A 165 3.41 -12.74 7.83
N LEU A 166 3.84 -13.35 6.71
CA LEU A 166 3.63 -14.78 6.48
C LEU A 166 4.33 -15.69 7.50
N ARG A 167 5.35 -15.18 8.20
CA ARG A 167 6.07 -15.92 9.25
C ARG A 167 5.56 -15.66 10.67
N ILE A 168 4.66 -14.69 10.86
CA ILE A 168 4.34 -14.18 12.19
C ILE A 168 3.62 -15.19 13.07
N PRO A 169 2.61 -15.94 12.60
CA PRO A 169 1.95 -16.94 13.44
C PRO A 169 2.86 -18.08 13.93
N PHE A 170 4.07 -18.16 13.38
CA PHE A 170 5.04 -19.24 13.61
C PHE A 170 6.30 -18.78 14.34
N ASP A 171 6.34 -17.51 14.79
CA ASP A 171 7.41 -17.04 15.65
C ASP A 171 6.89 -16.97 17.09
N ASP A 172 7.66 -17.51 18.02
CA ASP A 172 7.37 -17.47 19.46
C ASP A 172 7.40 -16.05 20.03
N LYS A 173 7.88 -15.06 19.25
CA LYS A 173 7.89 -13.65 19.61
C LYS A 173 6.51 -13.02 19.45
N SER A 174 5.95 -12.58 20.57
CA SER A 174 4.74 -11.75 20.64
C SER A 174 4.90 -10.36 20.02
N VAL A 175 6.13 -9.87 19.85
CA VAL A 175 6.45 -8.55 19.33
C VAL A 175 7.40 -8.65 18.12
N LYS A 176 7.04 -7.96 17.04
CA LYS A 176 7.80 -7.87 15.79
C LYS A 176 8.06 -6.42 15.44
N SER A 177 9.19 -6.17 14.78
CA SER A 177 9.54 -4.84 14.28
C SER A 177 9.88 -4.90 12.80
N ARG A 178 9.44 -3.91 12.03
CA ARG A 178 9.78 -3.73 10.61
C ARG A 178 9.84 -2.25 10.27
N THR A 179 10.64 -1.89 9.27
CA THR A 179 10.69 -0.50 8.78
C THR A 179 9.92 -0.38 7.47
N ARG A 180 9.03 0.61 7.39
CA ARG A 180 8.28 0.98 6.19
C ARG A 180 8.76 2.34 5.67
N ILE A 181 8.88 2.43 4.35
CA ILE A 181 9.14 3.68 3.65
C ILE A 181 7.86 4.07 2.94
N PHE A 182 7.30 5.23 3.28
CA PHE A 182 6.13 5.78 2.60
C PHE A 182 6.56 6.87 1.65
N THR A 183 6.47 6.64 0.35
CA THR A 183 7.05 7.53 -0.67
C THR A 183 6.14 8.69 -1.09
N ASN A 184 4.89 8.75 -0.61
CA ASN A 184 3.90 9.74 -1.06
C ASN A 184 3.02 10.29 0.07
N VAL A 185 3.61 10.53 1.25
CA VAL A 185 2.85 11.11 2.36
C VAL A 185 2.85 12.63 2.30
N ILE A 186 4.01 13.26 2.05
CA ILE A 186 4.09 14.73 1.96
C ILE A 186 4.61 15.09 0.57
N HIS A 187 3.73 15.54 -0.34
CA HIS A 187 4.12 15.99 -1.68
C HIS A 187 5.07 15.02 -2.43
N CYS A 188 4.76 13.72 -2.46
CA CYS A 188 5.59 12.69 -3.09
C CYS A 188 6.99 12.51 -2.48
N LEU A 189 7.18 12.92 -1.21
CA LEU A 189 8.42 12.77 -0.48
C LEU A 189 8.38 11.56 0.45
N PRO A 190 9.51 10.84 0.61
CA PRO A 190 9.59 9.66 1.45
C PRO A 190 9.66 10.02 2.93
N ILE A 191 8.99 9.21 3.76
CA ILE A 191 9.22 9.15 5.20
C ILE A 191 9.44 7.71 5.64
N HIS A 192 10.16 7.52 6.75
CA HIS A 192 10.51 6.21 7.27
C HIS A 192 9.87 5.99 8.63
N ILE A 193 9.11 4.92 8.79
CA ILE A 193 8.45 4.57 10.05
C ILE A 193 8.88 3.16 10.45
N THR A 194 9.40 2.99 11.66
CA THR A 194 9.54 1.67 12.26
C THR A 194 8.22 1.29 12.92
N GLU A 195 7.60 0.27 12.37
CA GLU A 195 6.38 -0.32 12.92
C GLU A 195 6.73 -1.41 13.92
N GLN A 196 5.99 -1.44 15.01
CA GLN A 196 5.97 -2.50 15.99
C GLN A 196 4.62 -3.21 15.92
N LEU A 197 4.64 -4.53 15.70
CA LEU A 197 3.46 -5.37 15.72
C LEU A 197 3.46 -6.20 17.00
N THR A 198 2.37 -6.14 17.75
CA THR A 198 2.22 -6.85 19.03
C THR A 198 0.97 -7.72 18.95
N LEU A 199 1.10 -9.02 19.21
CA LEU A 199 -0.06 -9.90 19.34
C LEU A 199 -0.87 -9.48 20.57
N VAL A 200 -2.15 -9.17 20.37
CA VAL A 200 -3.05 -8.72 21.45
C VAL A 200 -4.23 -9.65 21.68
N GLU A 201 -4.55 -10.50 20.72
CA GLU A 201 -5.71 -11.40 20.79
C GLU A 201 -5.49 -12.62 19.88
N GLU A 202 -5.93 -13.79 20.36
CA GLU A 202 -6.11 -15.00 19.57
C GLU A 202 -7.58 -15.44 19.71
N ASP A 203 -8.32 -15.42 18.60
CA ASP A 203 -9.66 -15.98 18.52
C ASP A 203 -9.56 -17.45 18.10
N VAL A 204 -9.81 -18.35 19.06
CA VAL A 204 -9.72 -19.80 18.89
C VAL A 204 -10.85 -20.35 18.00
N ILE A 205 -11.99 -19.65 17.91
CA ILE A 205 -13.13 -20.09 17.10
C ILE A 205 -12.85 -19.81 15.62
N THR A 206 -12.39 -18.59 15.31
CA THR A 206 -12.11 -18.18 13.92
C THR A 206 -10.68 -18.49 13.47
N ASN A 207 -9.81 -18.89 14.40
CA ASN A 207 -8.36 -19.05 14.21
C ASN A 207 -7.68 -17.78 13.73
N LEU A 208 -8.15 -16.61 14.18
CA LEU A 208 -7.57 -15.31 13.84
C LEU A 208 -6.68 -14.79 14.97
N LEU A 209 -5.52 -14.28 14.59
CA LEU A 209 -4.60 -13.55 15.46
C LEU A 209 -4.73 -12.05 15.17
N THR A 210 -5.02 -11.25 16.20
CA THR A 210 -5.02 -9.79 16.09
C THR A 210 -3.68 -9.23 16.53
N TYR A 211 -2.97 -8.60 15.60
CA TYR A 211 -1.73 -7.86 15.86
C TYR A 211 -2.02 -6.37 15.88
N LYS A 212 -1.82 -5.71 17.02
CA LYS A 212 -1.82 -4.24 17.11
C LYS A 212 -0.56 -3.70 16.46
N VAL A 213 -0.70 -2.64 15.66
CA VAL A 213 0.40 -1.94 15.00
C VAL A 213 0.57 -0.55 15.61
N THR A 214 1.79 -0.22 16.00
CA THR A 214 2.23 1.13 16.38
C THR A 214 3.47 1.53 15.60
N GLY A 215 3.78 2.81 15.50
CA GLY A 215 4.90 3.28 14.68
C GLY A 215 5.67 4.44 15.29
N VAL A 216 6.97 4.51 14.95
CA VAL A 216 7.85 5.64 15.28
C VAL A 216 8.47 6.17 13.99
N LEU A 217 8.32 7.47 13.76
CA LEU A 217 8.91 8.18 12.62
C LEU A 217 10.41 8.37 12.84
N HIS A 218 11.21 8.03 11.84
CA HIS A 218 12.64 8.32 11.82
C HIS A 218 12.87 9.79 11.52
N ALA A 219 14.03 10.30 11.95
CA ALA A 219 14.46 11.63 11.55
C ALA A 219 14.47 11.74 10.01
N ILE A 220 13.81 12.77 9.50
CA ILE A 220 13.78 13.08 8.06
C ILE A 220 15.12 13.72 7.70
N ASP A 221 15.76 13.25 6.63
CA ASP A 221 17.04 13.78 6.19
C ASP A 221 16.93 15.26 5.78
N VAL A 222 18.09 15.94 5.73
CA VAL A 222 18.15 17.39 5.50
C VAL A 222 17.60 17.77 4.12
N GLU A 223 17.86 16.97 3.09
CA GLU A 223 17.39 17.26 1.72
C GLU A 223 15.86 17.13 1.64
N THR A 224 15.32 16.03 2.15
CA THR A 224 13.87 15.81 2.20
C THR A 224 13.18 16.88 3.05
N THR A 225 13.75 17.24 4.19
CA THR A 225 13.25 18.31 5.05
C THR A 225 13.21 19.66 4.32
N ALA A 226 14.25 20.01 3.57
CA ALA A 226 14.28 21.25 2.79
C ALA A 226 13.17 21.28 1.73
N ARG A 227 12.89 20.13 1.08
CA ARG A 227 11.83 19.99 0.08
C ARG A 227 10.44 20.07 0.71
N ILE A 228 10.22 19.45 1.87
CA ILE A 228 8.99 19.60 2.66
C ILE A 228 8.78 21.07 3.01
N ASN A 229 9.81 21.74 3.53
CA ASN A 229 9.72 23.14 3.92
C ASN A 229 9.39 24.06 2.74
N LYS A 230 9.94 23.78 1.54
CA LYS A 230 9.57 24.50 0.32
C LYS A 230 8.09 24.31 -0.03
N TYR A 231 7.57 23.09 0.11
CA TYR A 231 6.16 22.79 -0.12
C TYR A 231 5.26 23.50 0.90
N LEU A 232 5.61 23.49 2.19
CA LEU A 232 4.84 24.17 3.23
C LEU A 232 4.82 25.70 3.06
N ARG A 233 5.96 26.31 2.71
CA ARG A 233 6.05 27.75 2.44
C ARG A 233 5.18 28.20 1.26
N TYR A 234 4.92 27.33 0.29
CA TYR A 234 4.00 27.66 -0.80
C TYR A 234 2.56 27.92 -0.31
N TYR A 235 2.20 27.37 0.85
CA TYR A 235 0.90 27.57 1.52
C TYR A 235 1.00 28.50 2.74
N ASP A 236 2.08 29.28 2.88
CA ASP A 236 2.32 30.15 4.04
C ASP A 236 2.28 29.40 5.38
N ILE A 237 2.73 28.14 5.39
CA ILE A 237 2.81 27.29 6.58
C ILE A 237 4.19 27.39 7.23
N GLY A 238 4.23 27.39 8.56
CA GLY A 238 5.47 27.36 9.35
C GLY A 238 6.31 26.12 9.06
N THR A 239 7.64 26.25 9.07
CA THR A 239 8.56 25.16 8.70
C THR A 239 9.08 24.36 9.90
N ASP A 240 8.25 24.22 10.93
CA ASP A 240 8.56 23.39 12.09
C ASP A 240 8.73 21.92 11.66
N PRO A 241 9.55 21.14 12.39
CA PRO A 241 9.77 19.74 12.06
C PRO A 241 8.46 18.96 11.99
N ILE A 242 8.33 18.15 10.94
CA ILE A 242 7.24 17.18 10.83
C ILE A 242 7.44 16.10 11.89
N TYR A 243 6.39 15.80 12.63
CA TYR A 243 6.34 14.70 13.57
C TYR A 243 5.14 13.79 13.29
N LEU A 244 5.23 12.58 13.83
CA LEU A 244 4.17 11.58 13.79
C LEU A 244 3.23 11.84 14.97
N GLU A 245 2.07 12.41 14.69
CA GLU A 245 1.03 12.67 15.69
C GLU A 245 0.39 11.35 16.13
N ASN A 246 0.12 10.46 15.17
CA ASN A 246 -0.40 9.13 15.45
C ASN A 246 0.06 8.12 14.39
N TYR A 247 0.35 6.90 14.83
CA TYR A 247 0.48 5.73 13.95
C TYR A 247 -0.06 4.51 14.67
N SER A 248 -1.25 4.09 14.27
CA SER A 248 -2.01 3.08 14.99
C SER A 248 -2.82 2.23 14.04
N GLY A 249 -2.99 0.96 14.37
CA GLY A 249 -3.84 0.08 13.60
C GLY A 249 -3.80 -1.34 14.09
N TYR A 250 -4.30 -2.26 13.26
CA TYR A 250 -4.18 -3.69 13.49
C TYR A 250 -4.20 -4.49 12.18
N TYR A 251 -3.69 -5.72 12.28
CA TYR A 251 -3.91 -6.79 11.32
C TYR A 251 -4.63 -7.94 12.02
N LYS A 252 -5.66 -8.50 11.40
CA LYS A 252 -6.21 -9.82 11.73
C LYS A 252 -5.70 -10.81 10.69
N ILE A 253 -4.90 -11.77 11.14
CA ILE A 253 -4.30 -12.78 10.28
C ILE A 253 -4.74 -14.17 10.71
N ASN A 254 -4.94 -15.08 9.76
CA ASN A 254 -5.25 -16.47 10.10
C ASN A 254 -4.00 -17.16 10.68
N LYS A 255 -4.17 -17.83 11.82
CA LYS A 255 -3.09 -18.49 12.57
C LYS A 255 -2.34 -19.55 11.78
N TYR A 256 -3.04 -20.28 10.91
CA TYR A 256 -2.46 -21.43 10.23
C TYR A 256 -1.86 -21.08 8.87
N THR A 257 -2.30 -19.96 8.31
CA THR A 257 -2.05 -19.62 6.91
C THR A 257 -1.39 -18.27 6.75
N ALA A 258 -1.31 -17.50 7.84
CA ALA A 258 -0.83 -16.13 7.93
C ALA A 258 -1.51 -15.16 6.94
N TRP A 259 -2.64 -15.57 6.36
CA TRP A 259 -3.41 -14.78 5.41
C TRP A 259 -4.11 -13.63 6.13
N THR A 260 -4.07 -12.44 5.52
CA THR A 260 -4.68 -11.24 6.11
C THR A 260 -6.18 -11.27 5.90
N ALA A 261 -6.97 -11.47 6.95
CA ALA A 261 -8.43 -11.38 6.88
C ALA A 261 -8.90 -9.91 6.94
N LYS A 262 -8.25 -9.09 7.76
CA LYS A 262 -8.56 -7.67 7.89
C LYS A 262 -7.34 -6.85 8.28
N ALA A 263 -7.26 -5.62 7.80
CA ALA A 263 -6.26 -4.66 8.24
C ALA A 263 -6.85 -3.25 8.31
N GLU A 264 -6.46 -2.51 9.33
CA GLU A 264 -6.77 -1.08 9.51
C GLU A 264 -5.50 -0.38 9.95
N ILE A 265 -5.01 0.61 9.20
CA ILE A 265 -3.80 1.38 9.54
C ILE A 265 -4.07 2.85 9.38
N THR A 266 -3.81 3.63 10.42
CA THR A 266 -3.91 5.10 10.40
C THR A 266 -2.53 5.71 10.65
N CYS A 267 -2.16 6.68 9.82
CA CYS A 267 -0.93 7.45 9.90
C CYS A 267 -1.29 8.95 9.87
N THR A 268 -0.95 9.67 10.93
CA THR A 268 -1.20 11.11 11.07
C THR A 268 0.12 11.83 11.26
N LEU A 269 0.45 12.72 10.33
CA LEU A 269 1.61 13.61 10.39
C LEU A 269 1.16 15.04 10.63
N SER A 270 1.96 15.79 11.38
CA SER A 270 1.69 17.19 11.67
C SER A 270 2.99 17.97 11.86
N ASN A 271 2.93 19.29 11.66
CA ASN A 271 3.96 20.21 12.18
C ASN A 271 3.42 21.09 13.32
N GLY A 272 2.16 20.89 13.74
CA GLY A 272 1.48 21.73 14.73
C GLY A 272 1.24 23.19 14.33
N ARG A 273 1.53 23.56 13.07
CA ARG A 273 1.49 24.95 12.58
C ARG A 273 0.76 25.07 11.24
N GLY A 274 -0.42 24.46 11.14
CA GLY A 274 -1.26 24.55 9.94
C GLY A 274 -0.96 23.49 8.87
N TYR A 275 -0.11 22.50 9.15
CA TYR A 275 -0.06 21.27 8.36
C TYR A 275 -0.47 20.07 9.20
N ARG A 276 -1.46 19.33 8.70
CA ARG A 276 -1.84 18.02 9.23
C ARG A 276 -2.25 17.11 8.07
N ARG A 277 -1.75 15.89 8.04
CA ARG A 277 -2.18 14.88 7.06
C ARG A 277 -2.48 13.57 7.77
N GLU A 278 -3.68 13.06 7.51
CA GLU A 278 -4.16 11.78 8.00
C GLU A 278 -4.41 10.86 6.80
N LEU A 279 -3.85 9.66 6.87
CA LEU A 279 -4.03 8.57 5.92
C LEU A 279 -4.58 7.38 6.67
N HIS A 280 -5.70 6.86 6.20
CA HIS A 280 -6.33 5.67 6.77
C HIS A 280 -6.52 4.62 5.69
N PHE A 281 -5.90 3.46 5.87
CA PHE A 281 -5.93 2.32 4.98
C PHE A 281 -6.77 1.20 5.60
N SER A 282 -7.73 0.68 4.85
CA SER A 282 -8.59 -0.43 5.28
C SER A 282 -8.57 -1.53 4.21
N LEU A 283 -8.44 -2.79 4.65
CA LEU A 283 -8.50 -3.98 3.81
C LEU A 283 -9.35 -5.02 4.53
N GLU A 284 -10.37 -5.56 3.87
CA GLU A 284 -11.27 -6.56 4.46
C GLU A 284 -11.59 -7.67 3.47
N ASP A 285 -11.29 -8.91 3.86
CA ASP A 285 -11.70 -10.12 3.15
C ASP A 285 -13.22 -10.25 3.25
N LYS A 286 -13.89 -10.41 2.12
CA LYS A 286 -15.35 -10.56 2.05
C LYS A 286 -15.85 -11.92 2.49
N GLY A 287 -14.95 -12.90 2.65
CA GLY A 287 -15.31 -14.29 2.71
C GLY A 287 -15.83 -14.80 1.37
N TYR A 288 -16.21 -16.07 1.34
CA TYR A 288 -16.95 -16.62 0.21
C TYR A 288 -18.42 -16.26 0.37
N GLU A 289 -19.00 -15.60 -0.64
CA GLU A 289 -20.45 -15.61 -0.83
C GLU A 289 -20.90 -16.96 -1.40
#